data_AF-A0A166D6J5-F1
#
_entry.id   AF-A0A166D6J5-F1
#
_cell.length_a   1.000
_cell.length_b   1.000
_cell.length_c   1.000
_cell.angle_alpha   90.00
_cell.angle_beta   90.00
_cell.angle_gamma   90.00
#
_symmetry.space_group_name_H-M   'P 1'
#
loop_
_entity.id
_entity.type
_entity.pdbx_description
1 polymer ?
#
loop_
_entity_poly.entity_id
_entity_poly.type
_entity_poly.pdbx_seq_one_letter_code
_entity_poly.pdbx_strand_id
1 'polypeptide(L)'
;MTSTELLNPVSNPTPLGLFGFGITTILLSLCNLGIIDLSMVIIAVAIVLGGFAEIIAGLFELKFGNTFAGNVFIAFGLFWLSLVLILLLPQIANVVVADNLGI
;
A
#
# COMPACT_ATOMS: atom_id res chain seq x y z
N MET A 1 38.76 1.55 6.95
CA MET A 1 37.64 0.69 6.51
C MET A 1 38.07 0.05 5.21
N THR A 2 38.24 -1.28 5.20
CA THR A 2 38.71 -2.06 4.06
C THR A 2 37.62 -2.12 2.98
N SER A 3 38.01 -1.99 1.72
CA SER A 3 37.17 -1.91 0.51
C SER A 3 36.25 -3.12 0.26
N THR A 4 36.32 -4.15 1.11
CA THR A 4 35.52 -5.38 1.06
C THR A 4 34.15 -5.28 1.75
N GLU A 5 33.87 -4.23 2.53
CA GLU A 5 32.52 -3.98 3.09
C GLU A 5 31.54 -3.37 2.07
N LEU A 6 32.02 -2.97 0.89
CA LEU A 6 31.22 -2.28 -0.15
C LEU A 6 30.34 -3.21 -1.01
N LEU A 7 30.43 -4.54 -0.82
CA LEU A 7 29.79 -5.52 -1.70
C LEU A 7 28.85 -6.48 -0.96
N ASN A 8 28.08 -5.98 0.01
CA ASN A 8 26.80 -6.64 0.30
C ASN A 8 25.77 -5.97 -0.62
N PRO A 9 25.34 -6.58 -1.74
CA PRO A 9 24.31 -6.00 -2.59
C PRO A 9 23.01 -6.02 -1.80
N VAL A 10 22.74 -4.95 -1.08
CA VAL A 10 21.49 -4.78 -0.38
C VAL A 10 20.42 -4.51 -1.45
N SER A 11 19.40 -5.37 -1.50
CA SER A 11 18.33 -5.26 -2.49
C SER A 11 17.65 -3.90 -2.41
N ASN A 12 17.39 -3.28 -3.56
CA ASN A 12 16.65 -2.02 -3.65
C ASN A 12 15.16 -2.28 -3.32
N PRO A 13 14.58 -1.66 -2.27
CA PRO A 13 13.18 -1.83 -1.91
C PRO A 13 12.21 -0.95 -2.71
N THR A 14 12.70 0.10 -3.40
CA THR A 14 11.89 1.05 -4.17
C THR A 14 10.94 0.36 -5.16
N PRO A 15 11.37 -0.64 -5.98
CA PRO A 15 10.47 -1.28 -6.95
C PRO A 15 9.30 -2.00 -6.29
N LEU A 16 9.47 -2.55 -5.09
CA LEU A 16 8.39 -3.20 -4.35
C LEU A 16 7.33 -2.19 -3.92
N GLY A 17 7.76 -1.06 -3.35
CA GLY A 17 6.85 0.02 -2.94
C GLY A 17 6.07 0.60 -4.13
N LEU A 18 6.76 0.93 -5.23
CA LEU A 18 6.12 1.47 -6.43
C LEU A 18 5.15 0.48 -7.09
N PHE A 19 5.50 -0.81 -7.12
CA PHE A 19 4.62 -1.83 -7.68
C PHE A 19 3.35 -1.99 -6.84
N GLY A 20 3.49 -2.08 -5.50
CA GLY A 20 2.37 -2.16 -4.57
C GLY A 20 1.41 -0.98 -4.71
N PHE A 21 1.95 0.23 -4.70
CA PHE A 21 1.19 1.46 -4.91
C PHE A 21 0.50 1.48 -6.27
N GLY A 22 1.26 1.26 -7.34
CA GLY A 22 0.79 1.40 -8.71
C GLY A 22 -0.30 0.39 -9.06
N ILE A 23 -0.11 -0.89 -8.75
CA ILE A 23 -1.10 -1.91 -9.09
C ILE A 23 -2.40 -1.73 -8.33
N THR A 24 -2.32 -1.38 -7.04
CA THR A 24 -3.50 -1.17 -6.21
C THR A 24 -4.27 0.06 -6.67
N THR A 25 -3.58 1.13 -7.05
CA THR A 25 -4.19 2.35 -7.62
C THR A 25 -4.90 2.07 -8.94
N ILE A 26 -4.28 1.30 -9.83
CA ILE A 26 -4.89 0.92 -11.12
C ILE A 26 -6.16 0.12 -10.88
N LEU A 27 -6.11 -0.90 -10.02
CA LEU A 27 -7.29 -1.73 -9.73
C LEU A 27 -8.43 -0.92 -9.12
N LEU A 28 -8.15 -0.07 -8.12
CA LEU A 28 -9.17 0.80 -7.54
C LEU A 28 -9.74 1.80 -8.56
N SER A 29 -8.88 2.35 -9.43
CA SER A 29 -9.33 3.27 -10.49
C SER A 29 -10.25 2.57 -11.50
N LEU A 30 -9.96 1.32 -11.85
CA LEU A 30 -10.83 0.53 -12.72
C LEU A 30 -12.18 0.21 -12.04
N CYS A 31 -12.21 0.01 -10.72
CA CYS A 31 -13.47 -0.06 -9.97
C CYS A 31 -14.25 1.24 -10.00
N ASN A 32 -13.58 2.36 -9.76
CA ASN A 32 -14.21 3.68 -9.78
C ASN A 32 -14.77 4.04 -11.17
N LEU A 33 -14.21 3.48 -12.24
CA LEU A 33 -14.70 3.60 -13.61
C LEU A 33 -15.83 2.60 -13.94
N GLY A 34 -16.19 1.69 -13.04
CA GLY A 34 -17.19 0.65 -13.27
C GLY A 34 -16.76 -0.45 -14.25
N ILE A 35 -15.44 -0.60 -14.50
CA ILE A 35 -14.90 -1.60 -15.44
C ILE A 35 -14.81 -2.98 -14.77
N ILE A 36 -14.47 -3.01 -13.48
CA ILE A 36 -14.43 -4.23 -12.66
C ILE A 36 -15.13 -3.96 -11.32
N ASP A 37 -15.78 -4.99 -10.76
CA ASP A 37 -16.47 -4.86 -9.48
C ASP A 37 -15.48 -4.80 -8.31
N LEU A 38 -15.83 -4.03 -7.28
CA LEU A 38 -15.11 -4.06 -6.01
C LEU A 38 -15.30 -5.44 -5.36
N SER A 39 -14.25 -6.25 -5.42
CA SER A 39 -14.25 -7.64 -4.95
C SER A 39 -13.17 -7.88 -3.90
N MET A 40 -13.23 -9.04 -3.21
CA MET A 40 -12.19 -9.41 -2.24
C MET A 40 -10.79 -9.55 -2.84
N VAL A 41 -10.67 -9.72 -4.17
CA VAL A 41 -9.35 -9.69 -4.83
C VAL A 41 -8.69 -8.33 -4.63
N ILE A 42 -9.45 -7.25 -4.78
CA ILE A 42 -8.96 -5.87 -4.73
C ILE A 42 -8.69 -5.47 -3.28
N ILE A 43 -9.58 -5.86 -2.37
CA ILE A 43 -9.36 -5.71 -0.93
C ILE A 43 -8.09 -6.45 -0.48
N ALA A 44 -7.87 -7.68 -0.94
CA ALA A 44 -6.67 -8.44 -0.60
C ALA A 44 -5.39 -7.79 -1.16
N VAL A 45 -5.42 -7.30 -2.40
CA VAL A 45 -4.29 -6.57 -2.99
C VAL A 45 -4.02 -5.28 -2.22
N ALA A 46 -5.05 -4.53 -1.83
CA ALA A 46 -4.89 -3.33 -1.00
C ALA A 46 -4.29 -3.62 0.38
N ILE A 47 -4.67 -4.72 1.04
CA ILE A 47 -4.08 -5.11 2.33
C ILE A 47 -2.62 -5.52 2.17
N VAL A 48 -2.33 -6.40 1.22
CA VAL A 48 -1.03 -7.08 1.16
C VAL A 48 -0.01 -6.27 0.36
N LEU A 49 -0.34 -5.90 -0.87
CA LEU A 49 0.59 -5.21 -1.78
C LEU A 49 0.57 -3.70 -1.57
N GLY A 50 -0.61 -3.08 -1.58
CA GLY A 50 -0.76 -1.66 -1.28
C GLY A 50 -0.42 -1.35 0.18
N GLY A 51 -0.75 -2.21 1.12
CA GLY A 51 -0.56 -1.98 2.55
C GLY A 51 0.78 -2.48 3.07
N PHE A 52 0.84 -3.75 3.48
CA PHE A 52 1.99 -4.28 4.22
C PHE A 52 3.29 -4.29 3.42
N ALA A 53 3.27 -4.72 2.16
CA ALA A 53 4.48 -4.76 1.33
C ALA A 53 5.04 -3.36 1.08
N GLU A 54 4.18 -2.36 0.85
CA GLU A 54 4.58 -0.97 0.68
C GLU A 54 5.16 -0.37 1.98
N ILE A 55 4.53 -0.62 3.14
CA ILE A 55 5.07 -0.22 4.45
C ILE A 55 6.46 -0.86 4.68
N ILE A 56 6.61 -2.15 4.41
CA ILE A 56 7.88 -2.86 4.57
C ILE A 56 8.94 -2.24 3.66
N ALA A 57 8.62 -1.98 2.39
CA ALA A 57 9.53 -1.30 1.47
C ALA A 57 9.96 0.07 2.01
N GLY A 58 9.02 0.85 2.55
CA GLY A 58 9.32 2.14 3.17
C GLY A 58 10.22 2.05 4.40
N LEU A 59 10.04 1.04 5.26
CA LEU A 59 10.94 0.80 6.40
C LEU A 59 12.37 0.48 5.95
N PHE A 60 12.53 -0.27 4.85
CA PHE A 60 13.85 -0.53 4.27
C PHE A 60 14.46 0.72 3.61
N GLU A 61 13.67 1.53 2.90
CA GLU A 61 14.13 2.83 2.36
C GLU A 61 14.66 3.75 3.48
N LEU A 62 13.94 3.84 4.60
CA LEU A 62 14.41 4.60 5.78
C LEU A 62 15.73 4.05 6.32
N LYS A 63 15.86 2.71 6.39
CA LYS A 63 17.11 2.05 6.82
C LYS A 63 18.29 2.35 5.89
N PHE A 64 18.05 2.56 4.60
CA PHE A 64 19.09 2.89 3.61
C PHE A 64 19.29 4.39 3.40
N GLY A 65 18.65 5.23 4.22
CA GLY A 65 18.83 6.68 4.21
C GLY A 65 17.99 7.42 3.16
N ASN A 66 17.10 6.73 2.45
CA ASN A 66 16.15 7.36 1.53
C ASN A 66 14.89 7.79 2.29
N THR A 67 14.99 8.93 2.95
CA THR A 67 13.93 9.48 3.80
C THR A 67 12.68 9.85 3.02
N PHE A 68 12.82 10.32 1.77
CA PHE A 68 11.68 10.67 0.93
C PHE A 68 10.84 9.44 0.58
N ALA A 69 11.45 8.43 -0.07
CA ALA A 69 10.72 7.24 -0.47
C ALA A 69 10.18 6.47 0.74
N GLY A 70 10.96 6.41 1.82
CA GLY A 70 10.54 5.77 3.06
C GLY A 70 9.26 6.35 3.66
N ASN A 71 9.18 7.68 3.78
CA ASN A 71 7.97 8.33 4.27
C ASN A 71 6.79 8.18 3.31
N VAL A 72 7.05 8.30 2.00
CA VAL A 72 6.02 8.16 0.96
C VAL A 72 5.37 6.77 1.00
N PHE A 73 6.17 5.70 0.98
CA PHE A 73 5.66 4.34 0.97
C PHE A 73 4.95 3.95 2.28
N ILE A 74 5.45 4.40 3.44
CA ILE A 74 4.74 4.16 4.71
C ILE A 74 3.40 4.89 4.74
N ALA A 75 3.35 6.16 4.30
CA ALA A 75 2.12 6.93 4.28
C ALA A 75 1.08 6.32 3.34
N PHE A 76 1.47 5.95 2.13
CA PHE A 76 0.55 5.34 1.16
C PHE A 76 0.14 3.92 1.56
N GLY A 77 1.02 3.13 2.18
CA GLY A 77 0.63 1.83 2.68
C GLY A 77 -0.36 1.89 3.85
N LEU A 78 -0.21 2.87 4.74
CA LEU A 78 -1.22 3.13 5.77
C LEU A 78 -2.52 3.67 5.19
N PHE A 79 -2.47 4.44 4.09
CA PHE A 79 -3.65 4.86 3.35
C PHE A 79 -4.44 3.67 2.80
N TRP A 80 -3.76 2.67 2.21
CA TRP A 80 -4.46 1.48 1.71
C TRP A 80 -5.12 0.66 2.83
N LEU A 81 -4.43 0.50 3.96
CA LEU A 81 -5.00 -0.17 5.11
C LEU A 81 -6.19 0.61 5.71
N SER A 82 -6.11 1.94 5.78
CA SER A 82 -7.23 2.75 6.28
C SER A 82 -8.44 2.69 5.35
N LEU A 83 -8.23 2.68 4.02
CA LEU A 83 -9.31 2.50 3.05
C LEU A 83 -10.03 1.15 3.22
N VAL A 84 -9.27 0.07 3.43
CA VAL A 84 -9.85 -1.24 3.72
C VAL A 84 -10.68 -1.23 5.01
N LEU A 85 -10.18 -0.57 6.06
CA LEU A 85 -10.92 -0.42 7.30
C LEU A 85 -12.22 0.38 7.10
N ILE A 86 -12.18 1.46 6.31
CA ILE A 86 -13.38 2.25 5.98
C ILE A 86 -14.44 1.39 5.29
N LEU A 87 -14.02 0.49 4.39
CA LEU A 87 -14.94 -0.36 3.62
C LEU A 87 -15.53 -1.52 4.46
N LEU A 88 -14.73 -2.14 5.33
CA LEU A 88 -15.15 -3.36 6.06
C LEU A 88 -15.67 -3.10 7.48
N LEU A 89 -15.13 -2.11 8.18
CA LEU A 89 -15.42 -1.91 9.60
C LEU A 89 -16.89 -1.56 9.87
N PRO A 90 -17.60 -0.74 9.07
CA PRO A 90 -19.03 -0.48 9.27
C PRO A 90 -19.89 -1.75 9.25
N GLN A 91 -19.54 -2.71 8.39
CA GLN A 91 -20.27 -3.98 8.22
C GLN A 91 -20.07 -4.92 9.42
N ILE A 92 -18.93 -4.82 10.10
CA ILE A 92 -18.56 -5.71 11.21
C ILE A 92 -18.91 -5.10 12.56
N ALA A 93 -18.73 -3.79 12.71
CA ALA A 93 -18.82 -3.09 13.99
C ALA A 93 -20.14 -2.33 14.19
N ASN A 94 -21.09 -2.40 13.25
CA ASN A 94 -22.35 -1.65 13.26
C ASN A 94 -22.15 -0.13 13.45
N VAL A 95 -21.11 0.41 12.81
CA VAL A 95 -20.80 1.84 12.82
C VAL A 95 -21.34 2.48 11.55
N VAL A 96 -21.66 3.78 11.60
CA VAL A 96 -22.13 4.54 10.44
C VAL A 96 -21.08 4.47 9.32
N VAL A 97 -21.53 4.13 8.11
CA VAL A 97 -20.69 4.17 6.91
C VAL A 97 -20.31 5.62 6.64
N ALA A 98 -19.04 5.89 6.32
CA ALA A 98 -18.54 7.24 6.06
C ALA A 98 -19.38 7.97 5.01
N ASP A 99 -19.86 7.22 4.02
CA ASP A 99 -20.63 7.71 2.90
C ASP A 99 -22.02 7.05 2.89
N ASN A 100 -23.08 7.82 3.18
CA ASN A 100 -24.45 7.48 2.77
C ASN A 100 -24.64 7.76 1.27
N LEU A 101 -23.63 7.49 0.45
CA LEU A 101 -23.72 7.63 -0.99
C LEU A 101 -24.43 6.38 -1.49
N GLY A 102 -25.73 6.49 -1.77
CA GLY A 102 -26.54 5.46 -2.41
C GLY A 102 -26.12 5.19 -3.86
N ILE A 103 -24.83 4.92 -4.07
CA ILE A 103 -24.28 4.23 -5.22
C ILE A 103 -24.08 2.76 -4.88
#